data_AF-A0A956F0R2-F1
#
_entry.id   AF-A0A956F0R2-F1
#
_cell.length_a   1.000
_cell.length_b   1.000
_cell.length_c   1.000
_cell.angle_alpha   90.00
_cell.angle_beta   90.00
_cell.angle_gamma   90.00
#
_symmetry.space_group_name_H-M   'P 1'
#
loop_
_entity.id
_entity.type
_entity.pdbx_description
1 polymer ?
#
loop_
_entity_poly.entity_id
_entity_poly.type
_entity_poly.pdbx_seq_one_letter_code
_entity_poly.pdbx_strand_id
1 'polypeptide(L)'
;MTQAPAARKAWQLLLWCSALVLSACSSNLDPDGAGFPCDSNQACAPGYTCDADNRCVREGTSAGGSSGNGGSGGTQAGGSAGVGGVAGNAGDGGAAGSSGSAGTGGCPTNQQSCNGECVNPMLNPEHCGACNTPCTAPPGAVPTCAQGRCDFSCDSGLTRCGDECVDLKADPGNCNACGKLCPAVTGGEAACNAGVCGSQCGTGRT
;
A
#
# COMPACT_ATOMS: atom_id res chain seq x y z
N MET A 1 13.73 -35.70 51.27
CA MET A 1 14.73 -34.61 51.28
C MET A 1 15.70 -34.99 50.16
N THR A 2 15.81 -34.30 49.03
CA THR A 2 16.02 -32.86 48.82
C THR A 2 15.70 -32.52 47.35
N GLN A 3 14.80 -31.56 47.13
CA GLN A 3 14.68 -30.91 45.82
C GLN A 3 15.92 -30.04 45.58
N ALA A 4 16.52 -30.13 44.39
CA ALA A 4 17.63 -29.30 43.99
C ALA A 4 17.16 -27.83 43.82
N PRO A 5 17.73 -26.85 44.56
CA PRO A 5 17.24 -25.46 44.57
C PRO A 5 17.74 -24.59 43.40
N ALA A 6 18.44 -25.14 42.41
CA ALA A 6 19.16 -24.34 41.42
C ALA A 6 18.31 -23.86 40.22
N ALA A 7 17.23 -24.58 39.84
CA ALA A 7 16.52 -24.29 38.58
C ALA A 7 15.55 -23.09 38.66
N ARG A 8 15.06 -22.74 39.85
CA ARG A 8 14.02 -21.70 40.01
C ARG A 8 14.59 -20.27 39.99
N LYS A 9 15.87 -20.09 40.34
CA LYS A 9 16.52 -18.76 40.36
C LYS A 9 16.96 -18.28 38.97
N ALA A 10 17.31 -19.20 38.06
CA ALA A 10 17.70 -18.85 36.69
C ALA A 10 16.52 -18.27 35.89
N TRP A 11 15.30 -18.77 36.10
CA TRP A 11 14.11 -18.29 35.40
C TRP A 11 13.63 -16.92 35.91
N GLN A 12 13.81 -16.63 37.21
CA GLN A 12 13.45 -15.33 37.77
C GLN A 12 14.40 -14.19 37.34
N LEU A 13 15.69 -14.47 37.13
CA LEU A 13 16.67 -13.48 36.64
C LEU A 13 16.50 -13.15 35.15
N LEU A 14 16.09 -14.13 34.33
CA LEU A 14 15.78 -13.92 32.91
C LEU A 14 14.53 -13.07 32.70
N LEU A 15 13.50 -13.23 33.55
CA LEU A 15 12.28 -12.41 33.51
C LEU A 15 12.54 -10.94 33.90
N TRP A 16 13.52 -10.67 34.78
CA TRP A 16 13.89 -9.30 35.16
C TRP A 16 14.80 -8.61 34.14
N CYS A 17 15.65 -9.36 33.41
CA CYS A 17 16.44 -8.77 32.31
C CYS A 17 15.56 -8.38 31.11
N SER A 18 14.51 -9.15 30.80
CA SER A 18 13.59 -8.83 29.69
C SER A 18 12.70 -7.61 29.95
N ALA A 19 12.47 -7.25 31.22
CA ALA A 19 11.66 -6.08 31.58
C ALA A 19 12.44 -4.76 31.54
N LEU A 20 13.78 -4.79 31.60
CA LEU A 20 14.63 -3.59 31.63
C LEU A 20 15.06 -3.11 30.22
N VAL A 21 14.88 -3.93 29.18
CA VAL A 21 15.25 -3.58 27.79
C VAL A 21 14.12 -2.87 27.04
N LEU A 22 12.88 -2.85 27.58
CA LEU A 22 11.72 -2.19 26.94
C LEU A 22 11.51 -0.71 27.34
N SER A 23 12.36 -0.13 28.20
CA SER A 23 12.12 1.23 28.76
C SER A 23 13.05 2.32 28.20
N ALA A 24 13.76 2.10 27.09
CA ALA A 24 14.71 3.07 26.55
C ALA A 24 14.47 3.49 25.09
N CYS A 25 13.26 3.31 24.55
CA CYS A 25 12.88 3.82 23.22
C CYS A 25 11.54 4.57 23.25
N SER A 26 11.41 5.55 24.16
CA SER A 26 10.31 6.54 24.10
C SER A 26 10.84 7.96 23.89
N SER A 27 12.03 8.10 23.31
CA SER A 27 12.45 9.37 22.71
C SER A 27 11.86 9.43 21.31
N ASN A 28 10.60 9.88 21.24
CA ASN A 28 10.04 10.49 20.03
C ASN A 28 10.94 11.70 19.70
N LEU A 29 12.02 11.44 18.97
CA LEU A 29 12.69 12.44 18.18
C LEU A 29 11.79 12.62 16.96
N ASP A 30 10.76 13.46 17.09
CA ASP A 30 9.98 13.95 15.95
C ASP A 30 10.97 14.51 14.91
N PRO A 31 11.18 13.83 13.76
CA PRO A 31 12.14 14.29 12.76
C PRO A 31 11.62 15.51 11.99
N ASP A 32 10.42 15.99 12.30
CA ASP A 32 9.70 16.96 11.50
C ASP A 32 9.86 18.42 11.98
N GLY A 33 10.46 18.71 13.13
CA GLY A 33 10.74 20.11 13.50
C GLY A 33 9.51 20.97 13.84
N ALA A 34 8.32 20.36 13.98
CA ALA A 34 7.11 21.03 14.43
C ALA A 34 7.17 21.31 15.94
N GLY A 35 6.88 22.55 16.35
CA GLY A 35 6.81 22.95 17.77
C GLY A 35 8.13 23.41 18.41
N PHE A 36 9.23 23.45 17.65
CA PHE A 36 10.47 24.09 18.09
C PHE A 36 10.32 25.63 18.13
N PRO A 37 11.06 26.31 19.03
CA PRO A 37 11.07 27.76 19.05
C PRO A 37 11.73 28.32 17.79
N CYS A 38 11.22 29.46 17.33
CA CYS A 38 11.80 30.14 16.16
C CYS A 38 13.19 30.71 16.48
N ASP A 39 14.00 30.94 15.44
CA ASP A 39 15.29 31.59 15.60
C ASP A 39 15.16 33.11 15.82
N SER A 40 16.30 33.80 15.99
CA SER A 40 16.33 35.25 16.21
C SER A 40 15.78 36.09 15.06
N ASN A 41 15.56 35.50 13.88
CA ASN A 41 15.01 36.12 12.69
C ASN A 41 13.59 35.62 12.37
N GLN A 42 12.91 34.93 13.30
CA GLN A 42 11.58 34.34 13.12
C GLN A 42 11.52 33.31 11.97
N ALA A 43 12.65 32.66 11.68
CA ALA A 43 12.74 31.62 10.66
C ALA A 43 12.64 30.21 11.27
N CYS A 44 12.13 29.29 10.46
CA CYS A 44 11.98 27.87 10.77
C CYS A 44 12.58 27.03 9.64
N ALA A 45 12.65 25.71 9.84
CA ALA A 45 13.09 24.79 8.79
C ALA A 45 12.22 24.92 7.51
N PRO A 46 12.76 24.61 6.32
CA PRO A 46 12.01 24.71 5.07
C PRO A 46 10.67 23.98 5.14
N GLY A 47 9.57 24.67 4.83
CA GLY A 47 8.20 24.15 4.94
C GLY A 47 7.47 24.49 6.26
N TYR A 48 8.10 25.29 7.13
CA TYR A 48 7.52 25.77 8.38
C TYR A 48 7.56 27.29 8.49
N THR A 49 6.55 27.87 9.14
CA THR A 49 6.48 29.28 9.53
C THR A 49 6.46 29.44 11.03
N CYS A 50 6.97 30.58 11.50
CA CYS A 50 6.90 30.96 12.91
C CYS A 50 5.52 31.56 13.24
N ASP A 51 4.86 31.04 14.27
CA ASP A 51 3.60 31.59 14.79
C ASP A 51 3.81 32.75 15.79
N ALA A 52 2.71 33.35 16.26
CA ALA A 52 2.75 34.45 17.22
C ALA A 52 3.23 34.04 18.63
N ASP A 53 3.18 32.74 18.95
CA ASP A 53 3.63 32.15 20.22
C ASP A 53 5.08 31.64 20.14
N ASN A 54 5.81 32.06 19.09
CA ASN A 54 7.21 31.71 18.82
C ASN A 54 7.42 30.20 18.61
N ARG A 55 6.52 29.53 17.87
CA ARG A 55 6.63 28.11 17.48
C ARG A 55 6.59 27.91 15.98
N CYS A 56 7.39 26.96 15.50
CA CYS A 56 7.39 26.54 14.10
C CYS A 56 6.20 25.61 13.79
N VAL A 57 5.34 26.04 12.87
CA VAL A 57 4.16 25.31 12.36
C VAL A 57 4.26 25.11 10.85
N ARG A 58 3.67 24.04 10.31
CA ARG A 58 3.83 23.69 8.89
C ARG A 58 3.03 24.65 8.02
N GLU A 59 3.63 25.21 6.97
CA GLU A 59 2.90 26.07 6.03
C GLU A 59 1.79 25.25 5.36
N GLY A 60 0.53 25.66 5.56
CA GLY A 60 -0.65 25.00 5.00
C GLY A 60 -1.57 24.33 6.02
N THR A 61 -1.20 24.28 7.30
CA THR A 61 -2.14 23.96 8.39
C THR A 61 -2.34 25.19 9.27
N SER A 62 -2.88 26.26 8.69
CA SER A 62 -3.43 27.35 9.50
C SER A 62 -4.57 26.76 10.33
N ALA A 63 -4.34 26.63 11.63
CA ALA A 63 -5.36 26.43 12.62
C ALA A 63 -6.44 27.50 12.42
N GLY A 64 -7.57 27.10 11.83
CA GLY A 64 -8.77 27.90 11.79
C GLY A 64 -9.35 27.98 13.20
N GLY A 65 -8.88 28.97 13.97
CA GLY A 65 -9.58 29.43 15.16
C GLY A 65 -10.93 30.01 14.75
N SER A 66 -12.01 29.29 15.01
CA SER A 66 -13.36 29.84 14.96
C SER A 66 -13.71 30.39 16.34
N SER A 67 -13.42 31.66 16.55
CA SER A 67 -14.03 32.49 17.60
C SER A 67 -14.55 33.76 16.95
N GLY A 68 -15.87 33.99 17.01
CA GLY A 68 -16.47 35.27 16.61
C GLY A 68 -17.82 35.17 15.93
N ASN A 69 -18.87 35.17 16.73
CA ASN A 69 -20.25 35.47 16.33
C ASN A 69 -20.38 36.98 16.05
N GLY A 70 -21.02 37.41 14.95
CA GLY A 70 -21.46 38.81 14.80
C GLY A 70 -21.71 39.33 13.38
N GLY A 71 -22.99 39.58 13.05
CA GLY A 71 -23.38 40.84 12.38
C GLY A 71 -23.66 40.84 10.87
N SER A 72 -24.93 40.64 10.54
CA SER A 72 -25.78 41.32 9.54
C SER A 72 -25.21 42.31 8.52
N GLY A 73 -25.68 42.18 7.27
CA GLY A 73 -26.12 43.32 6.45
C GLY A 73 -25.42 43.51 5.11
N GLY A 74 -26.10 43.20 4.01
CA GLY A 74 -25.66 43.58 2.66
C GLY A 74 -26.51 42.97 1.56
N THR A 75 -27.71 43.51 1.34
CA THR A 75 -28.45 43.30 0.10
C THR A 75 -27.77 44.08 -1.02
N GLN A 76 -27.54 43.43 -2.16
CA GLN A 76 -27.53 44.10 -3.46
C GLN A 76 -27.84 43.08 -4.56
N ALA A 77 -28.88 43.42 -5.31
CA ALA A 77 -29.49 42.67 -6.38
C ALA A 77 -28.77 42.89 -7.71
N GLY A 78 -28.97 41.96 -8.64
CA GLY A 78 -29.14 42.27 -10.06
C GLY A 78 -28.12 41.65 -11.01
N GLY A 79 -28.62 40.86 -11.95
CA GLY A 79 -27.95 40.62 -13.24
C GLY A 79 -28.00 39.17 -13.74
N SER A 80 -29.10 38.80 -14.39
CA SER A 80 -29.19 37.57 -15.19
C SER A 80 -28.77 37.85 -16.65
N ALA A 81 -28.04 36.89 -17.26
CA ALA A 81 -27.88 36.57 -18.69
C ALA A 81 -26.39 36.30 -18.98
N GLY A 82 -25.95 35.27 -19.72
CA GLY A 82 -26.61 34.27 -20.52
C GLY A 82 -25.53 33.36 -21.16
N VAL A 83 -25.96 32.14 -21.46
CA VAL A 83 -25.45 31.09 -22.37
C VAL A 83 -24.14 31.26 -23.18
N GLY A 84 -23.39 30.15 -23.27
CA GLY A 84 -22.76 29.72 -24.53
C GLY A 84 -21.24 29.53 -24.54
N GLY A 85 -20.74 28.43 -23.97
CA GLY A 85 -19.40 27.92 -24.29
C GLY A 85 -19.50 26.82 -25.35
N VAL A 86 -18.82 26.98 -26.50
CA VAL A 86 -18.59 25.89 -27.46
C VAL A 86 -17.10 25.60 -27.59
N ALA A 87 -16.79 24.31 -27.46
CA ALA A 87 -15.69 23.53 -28.02
C ALA A 87 -14.30 24.17 -28.13
N GLY A 88 -13.41 23.82 -27.19
CA GLY A 88 -11.97 23.82 -27.42
C GLY A 88 -11.55 22.61 -28.28
N ASN A 89 -10.66 22.84 -29.24
CA ASN A 89 -9.98 21.79 -29.98
C ASN A 89 -8.78 21.25 -29.18
N ALA A 90 -8.52 19.96 -29.42
CA ALA A 90 -7.51 19.13 -28.80
C ALA A 90 -6.07 19.60 -29.04
N GLY A 91 -5.24 19.44 -28.02
CA GLY A 91 -3.79 19.53 -28.10
C GLY A 91 -3.16 19.21 -26.74
N ASP A 92 -2.35 18.15 -26.74
CA ASP A 92 -1.28 17.83 -25.79
C ASP A 92 -1.60 16.90 -24.59
N GLY A 93 -0.89 15.77 -24.60
CA GLY A 93 -0.96 14.70 -23.61
C GLY A 93 -0.46 15.15 -22.25
N GLY A 94 -1.36 15.08 -21.27
CA GLY A 94 -1.07 15.22 -19.85
C GLY A 94 -1.14 13.87 -19.16
N ALA A 95 -0.06 13.50 -18.49
CA ALA A 95 -0.01 12.42 -17.53
C ALA A 95 -1.14 12.52 -16.49
N ALA A 96 -1.70 11.37 -16.10
CA ALA A 96 -2.46 11.14 -14.87
C ALA A 96 -3.18 12.38 -14.31
N GLY A 97 -4.22 12.83 -15.01
CA GLY A 97 -5.18 13.76 -14.46
C GLY A 97 -5.91 13.08 -13.32
N SER A 98 -5.47 13.36 -12.09
CA SER A 98 -6.29 13.17 -10.89
C SER A 98 -7.66 13.78 -11.18
N SER A 99 -8.67 12.94 -11.33
CA SER A 99 -10.06 13.39 -11.39
C SER A 99 -10.44 13.94 -10.02
N GLY A 100 -10.00 15.16 -9.76
CA GLY A 100 -10.58 16.05 -8.78
C GLY A 100 -11.96 16.44 -9.28
N SER A 101 -12.95 15.59 -9.01
CA SER A 101 -14.33 16.03 -8.99
C SER A 101 -14.62 16.56 -7.59
N ALA A 102 -14.72 17.89 -7.51
CA ALA A 102 -15.20 18.62 -6.35
C ALA A 102 -16.62 18.14 -5.99
N GLY A 103 -16.70 17.24 -5.02
CA GLY A 103 -17.87 17.00 -4.19
C GLY A 103 -17.44 17.23 -2.75
N THR A 104 -18.00 18.23 -2.11
CA THR A 104 -17.80 18.59 -0.70
C THR A 104 -17.82 17.35 0.21
N GLY A 105 -16.64 16.96 0.71
CA GLY A 105 -16.40 15.71 1.45
C GLY A 105 -15.19 14.97 0.89
N GLY A 106 -14.05 15.66 0.77
CA GLY A 106 -12.88 15.16 0.05
C GLY A 106 -12.18 14.02 0.78
N CYS A 107 -11.80 12.98 0.04
CA CYS A 107 -10.94 11.92 0.56
C CYS A 107 -9.56 12.45 0.96
N PRO A 108 -8.86 11.79 1.90
CA PRO A 108 -7.47 12.10 2.22
C PRO A 108 -6.57 12.13 0.99
N THR A 109 -5.46 12.85 1.07
CA THR A 109 -4.43 12.86 0.01
C THR A 109 -4.09 11.44 -0.41
N ASN A 110 -3.96 11.19 -1.71
CA ASN A 110 -3.72 9.89 -2.35
C ASN A 110 -4.91 8.90 -2.40
N GLN A 111 -6.09 9.32 -1.98
CA GLN A 111 -7.31 8.52 -2.07
C GLN A 111 -8.31 9.13 -3.04
N GLN A 112 -9.12 8.28 -3.65
CA GLN A 112 -10.19 8.63 -4.55
C GLN A 112 -11.52 8.18 -3.94
N SER A 113 -12.56 9.02 -4.07
CA SER A 113 -13.91 8.62 -3.66
C SER A 113 -14.49 7.64 -4.66
N CYS A 114 -14.77 6.41 -4.23
CA CYS A 114 -15.39 5.35 -4.99
C CYS A 114 -16.65 4.90 -4.27
N ASN A 115 -17.82 5.18 -4.85
CA ASN A 115 -19.14 4.84 -4.27
C ASN A 115 -19.36 5.35 -2.82
N GLY A 116 -18.74 6.48 -2.46
CA GLY A 116 -18.83 7.07 -1.12
C GLY A 116 -17.77 6.58 -0.12
N GLU A 117 -16.89 5.66 -0.53
CA GLU A 117 -15.72 5.25 0.26
C GLU A 117 -14.44 5.85 -0.31
N CYS A 118 -13.48 6.18 0.55
CA CYS A 118 -12.16 6.64 0.13
C CYS A 118 -11.21 5.46 0.00
N VAL A 119 -10.78 5.18 -1.22
CA VAL A 119 -9.86 4.08 -1.53
C VAL A 119 -8.59 4.63 -2.18
N ASN A 120 -7.45 3.97 -1.96
CA ASN A 120 -6.21 4.33 -2.64
C ASN A 120 -6.08 3.50 -3.93
N PRO A 121 -6.32 4.08 -5.13
CA PRO A 121 -6.25 3.32 -6.37
C PRO A 121 -4.84 2.90 -6.76
N MET A 122 -3.80 3.39 -6.07
CA MET A 122 -2.42 2.99 -6.34
C MET A 122 -2.04 1.66 -5.69
N LEU A 123 -2.81 1.21 -4.70
CA LEU A 123 -2.46 0.06 -3.85
C LEU A 123 -3.63 -0.90 -3.59
N ASN A 124 -4.88 -0.50 -3.88
CA ASN A 124 -6.04 -1.34 -3.64
C ASN A 124 -6.31 -2.25 -4.85
N PRO A 125 -6.20 -3.58 -4.72
CA PRO A 125 -6.50 -4.52 -5.82
C PRO A 125 -7.93 -4.46 -6.33
N GLU A 126 -8.91 -4.02 -5.54
CA GLU A 126 -10.32 -3.91 -5.97
C GLU A 126 -10.61 -2.59 -6.72
N HIS A 127 -9.70 -1.62 -6.66
CA HIS A 127 -9.84 -0.28 -7.26
C HIS A 127 -8.53 0.17 -7.94
N CYS A 128 -7.82 -0.76 -8.60
CA CYS A 128 -6.46 -0.49 -9.06
C CYS A 128 -6.45 0.40 -10.30
N GLY A 129 -5.81 1.56 -10.20
CA GLY A 129 -5.75 2.58 -11.25
C GLY A 129 -7.00 3.48 -11.34
N ALA A 130 -8.19 2.94 -11.02
CA ALA A 130 -9.44 3.69 -10.98
C ALA A 130 -10.51 3.00 -10.11
N CYS A 131 -11.61 3.70 -9.79
CA CYS A 131 -12.75 3.10 -9.09
C CYS A 131 -13.33 1.90 -9.84
N ASN A 132 -13.75 0.87 -9.09
CA ASN A 132 -14.40 -0.33 -9.63
C ASN A 132 -13.56 -1.02 -10.73
N THR A 133 -12.24 -1.00 -10.57
CA THR A 133 -11.28 -1.64 -11.49
C THR A 133 -10.53 -2.74 -10.72
N PRO A 134 -11.20 -3.87 -10.41
CA PRO A 134 -10.58 -4.95 -9.67
C PRO A 134 -9.56 -5.70 -10.53
N CYS A 135 -8.45 -6.09 -9.90
CA CYS A 135 -7.42 -6.92 -10.51
C CYS A 135 -7.83 -8.39 -10.52
N THR A 136 -7.59 -9.05 -11.65
CA THR A 136 -7.78 -10.49 -11.80
C THR A 136 -6.47 -11.24 -11.61
N ALA A 137 -6.52 -12.44 -11.03
CA ALA A 137 -5.37 -13.32 -10.89
C ALA A 137 -5.64 -14.70 -11.49
N PRO A 138 -4.62 -15.41 -12.00
CA PRO A 138 -4.75 -16.79 -12.46
C PRO A 138 -5.02 -17.75 -11.29
N PRO A 139 -5.39 -19.02 -11.56
CA PRO A 139 -5.50 -20.03 -10.52
C PRO A 139 -4.19 -20.18 -9.73
N GLY A 140 -4.30 -20.34 -8.41
CA GLY A 140 -3.13 -20.44 -7.53
C GLY A 140 -2.41 -19.10 -7.31
N ALA A 141 -3.11 -17.98 -7.42
CA ALA A 141 -2.55 -16.65 -7.24
C ALA A 141 -3.52 -15.69 -6.53
N VAL A 142 -2.93 -14.65 -5.94
CA VAL A 142 -3.63 -13.53 -5.31
C VAL A 142 -3.38 -12.26 -6.15
N PRO A 143 -4.44 -11.50 -6.51
CA PRO A 143 -4.26 -10.25 -7.25
C PRO A 143 -3.56 -9.20 -6.39
N THR A 144 -2.72 -8.39 -7.02
CA THR A 144 -1.98 -7.30 -6.37
C THR A 144 -2.14 -6.00 -7.16
N CYS A 145 -1.96 -4.88 -6.47
CA CYS A 145 -1.95 -3.56 -7.09
C CYS A 145 -0.71 -2.80 -6.64
N ALA A 146 0.09 -2.36 -7.61
CA ALA A 146 1.25 -1.54 -7.34
C ALA A 146 1.30 -0.39 -8.35
N GLN A 147 1.38 0.84 -7.83
CA GLN A 147 1.43 2.06 -8.64
C GLN A 147 0.25 2.14 -9.65
N GLY A 148 -0.93 1.70 -9.21
CA GLY A 148 -2.15 1.73 -10.03
C GLY A 148 -2.16 0.72 -11.18
N ARG A 149 -1.27 -0.29 -11.15
CA ARG A 149 -1.22 -1.38 -12.11
C ARG A 149 -1.51 -2.71 -11.43
N CYS A 150 -2.43 -3.47 -12.03
CA CYS A 150 -2.71 -4.83 -11.62
C CYS A 150 -1.53 -5.76 -11.91
N ASP A 151 -1.23 -6.61 -10.94
CA ASP A 151 -0.32 -7.74 -11.05
C ASP A 151 -0.87 -8.89 -10.18
N PHE A 152 -0.08 -9.94 -9.96
CA PHE A 152 -0.44 -11.02 -9.05
C PHE A 152 0.80 -11.62 -8.36
N SER A 153 0.55 -12.29 -7.23
CA SER A 153 1.54 -13.13 -6.55
C SER A 153 1.03 -14.56 -6.51
N CYS A 154 1.88 -15.52 -6.84
CA CYS A 154 1.53 -16.93 -6.70
C CYS A 154 1.36 -17.33 -5.24
N ASP A 155 0.46 -18.28 -5.00
CA ASP A 155 0.29 -18.93 -3.72
C ASP A 155 1.57 -19.68 -3.32
N SER A 156 1.73 -19.91 -2.01
CA SER A 156 2.86 -20.64 -1.47
C SER A 156 3.01 -22.01 -2.13
N GLY A 157 4.24 -22.34 -2.55
CA GLY A 157 4.55 -23.60 -3.23
C GLY A 157 4.48 -23.51 -4.76
N LEU A 158 3.87 -22.47 -5.32
CA LEU A 158 3.85 -22.20 -6.75
C LEU A 158 4.89 -21.15 -7.14
N THR A 159 5.30 -21.18 -8.40
CA THR A 159 6.24 -20.22 -8.99
C THR A 159 5.59 -19.50 -10.15
N ARG A 160 5.83 -18.18 -10.26
CA ARG A 160 5.34 -17.38 -11.38
C ARG A 160 6.11 -17.73 -12.65
N CYS A 161 5.40 -18.29 -13.62
CA CYS A 161 5.90 -18.59 -14.95
C CYS A 161 5.14 -17.74 -15.98
N GLY A 162 5.59 -16.51 -16.21
CA GLY A 162 4.86 -15.55 -17.04
C GLY A 162 3.54 -15.13 -16.37
N ASP A 163 2.42 -15.48 -17.01
CA ASP A 163 1.07 -15.11 -16.59
C ASP A 163 0.35 -16.24 -15.82
N GLU A 164 1.06 -17.28 -15.41
CA GLU A 164 0.54 -18.41 -14.64
C GLU A 164 1.40 -18.73 -13.40
N CYS A 165 0.81 -19.49 -12.48
CA CYS A 165 1.46 -20.01 -11.29
C CYS A 165 1.57 -21.51 -11.38
N VAL A 166 2.79 -22.02 -11.33
CA VAL A 166 3.10 -23.42 -11.64
C VAL A 166 3.82 -24.09 -10.48
N ASP A 167 3.47 -25.35 -10.19
CA ASP A 167 4.22 -26.20 -9.27
C ASP A 167 5.41 -26.83 -10.00
N LEU A 168 6.59 -26.21 -9.87
CA LEU A 168 7.83 -26.69 -10.48
C LEU A 168 8.28 -28.07 -9.94
N LYS A 169 7.65 -28.58 -8.87
CA LYS A 169 7.98 -29.88 -8.29
C LYS A 169 7.16 -31.02 -8.85
N ALA A 170 6.04 -30.72 -9.49
CA ALA A 170 5.06 -31.70 -9.93
C ALA A 170 4.69 -31.58 -11.42
N ASP A 171 4.87 -30.42 -12.04
CA ASP A 171 4.52 -30.20 -13.44
C ASP A 171 5.62 -30.72 -14.41
N PRO A 172 5.35 -31.75 -15.22
CA PRO A 172 6.30 -32.25 -16.23
C PRO A 172 6.64 -31.21 -17.31
N GLY A 173 5.81 -30.19 -17.54
CA GLY A 173 6.07 -29.08 -18.46
C GLY A 173 6.99 -27.98 -17.90
N ASN A 174 7.18 -27.95 -16.59
CA ASN A 174 7.88 -26.85 -15.90
C ASN A 174 8.80 -27.38 -14.78
N CYS A 175 9.37 -28.57 -14.96
CA CYS A 175 10.01 -29.29 -13.88
C CYS A 175 11.35 -28.67 -13.48
N ASN A 176 11.47 -28.20 -12.24
CA ASN A 176 12.57 -27.41 -11.64
C ASN A 176 12.63 -25.93 -12.08
N ALA A 177 12.08 -25.58 -13.24
CA ALA A 177 12.13 -24.23 -13.79
C ALA A 177 11.02 -24.03 -14.82
N CYS A 178 10.53 -22.80 -14.96
CA CYS A 178 9.55 -22.45 -15.98
C CYS A 178 10.04 -22.84 -17.39
N GLY A 179 9.18 -23.49 -18.16
CA GLY A 179 9.45 -23.98 -19.51
C GLY A 179 10.39 -25.20 -19.59
N LYS A 180 10.83 -25.77 -18.46
CA LYS A 180 11.70 -26.95 -18.44
C LYS A 180 10.87 -28.23 -18.58
N LEU A 181 10.56 -28.58 -19.82
CA LEU A 181 9.88 -29.84 -20.15
C LEU A 181 10.74 -31.06 -19.77
N CYS A 182 10.09 -32.04 -19.17
CA CYS A 182 10.69 -33.36 -18.98
C CYS A 182 10.76 -34.12 -20.31
N PRO A 183 11.86 -34.86 -20.56
CA PRO A 183 12.00 -35.65 -21.78
C PRO A 183 10.88 -36.68 -21.94
N ALA A 184 10.44 -36.90 -23.17
CA ALA A 184 9.52 -37.99 -23.48
C ALA A 184 10.16 -39.35 -23.16
N VAL A 185 9.34 -40.28 -22.69
CA VAL A 185 9.78 -41.62 -22.27
C VAL A 185 9.11 -42.68 -23.15
N THR A 186 9.90 -43.52 -23.80
CA THR A 186 9.36 -44.63 -24.61
C THR A 186 8.67 -45.66 -23.71
N GLY A 187 7.38 -45.90 -23.94
CA GLY A 187 6.60 -46.89 -23.17
C GLY A 187 6.07 -46.40 -21.82
N GLY A 188 6.29 -45.13 -21.46
CA GLY A 188 5.81 -44.51 -20.23
C GLY A 188 5.36 -43.06 -20.44
N GLU A 189 5.18 -42.34 -19.33
CA GLU A 189 4.84 -40.92 -19.31
C GLU A 189 5.95 -40.15 -18.60
N ALA A 190 6.23 -38.93 -19.09
CA ALA A 190 7.16 -38.02 -18.43
C ALA A 190 6.56 -37.58 -17.07
N ALA A 191 7.38 -37.60 -16.04
CA ALA A 191 6.96 -37.24 -14.68
C ALA A 191 7.91 -36.19 -14.09
N CYS A 192 7.37 -35.31 -13.25
CA CYS A 192 8.16 -34.43 -12.40
C CYS A 192 7.96 -34.83 -10.94
N ASN A 193 9.03 -35.25 -10.28
CA ASN A 193 9.00 -35.66 -8.88
C ASN A 193 9.97 -34.81 -8.09
N ALA A 194 9.45 -33.95 -7.22
CA ALA A 194 10.24 -33.02 -6.41
C ALA A 194 11.21 -32.15 -7.24
N GLY A 195 10.80 -31.77 -8.45
CA GLY A 195 11.59 -30.95 -9.38
C GLY A 195 12.59 -31.75 -10.21
N VAL A 196 12.56 -33.07 -10.14
CA VAL A 196 13.43 -33.94 -10.95
C VAL A 196 12.59 -34.65 -12.01
N CYS A 197 13.02 -34.54 -13.26
CA CYS A 197 12.40 -35.27 -14.35
C CYS A 197 12.68 -36.76 -14.20
N GLY A 198 11.63 -37.55 -14.35
CA GLY A 198 11.68 -38.99 -14.35
C GLY A 198 10.61 -39.55 -15.27
N SER A 199 10.32 -40.82 -15.07
CA SER A 199 9.34 -41.57 -15.84
C SER A 199 8.37 -42.27 -14.90
N GLN A 200 7.12 -42.37 -15.30
CA GLN A 200 6.13 -43.23 -14.65
C GLN A 200 5.46 -44.15 -15.67
N CYS A 201 4.95 -45.28 -15.20
CA CYS A 201 4.13 -46.14 -16.03
C CYS A 201 2.90 -45.35 -16.48
N GLY A 202 2.60 -45.39 -17.78
CA GLY A 202 1.37 -44.81 -18.29
C GLY A 202 0.15 -45.46 -17.63
N THR A 203 -0.93 -44.69 -17.48
CA THR A 203 -2.16 -45.16 -16.85
C THR A 203 -2.59 -46.54 -17.39
N GLY A 204 -2.76 -47.52 -16.50
CA GLY A 204 -3.20 -48.89 -16.84
C GLY A 204 -2.12 -49.95 -17.02
N ARG A 205 -0.87 -49.71 -16.61
CA ARG A 205 0.21 -50.72 -16.61
C ARG A 205 0.75 -50.95 -15.18
N THR A 206 0.62 -52.18 -14.68
CA THR A 206 1.19 -52.66 -13.39
C THR A 206 2.31 -53.64 -13.64
#